data_AF-A0A923IDV0-F1
#
_entry.id   AF-A0A923IDV0-F1
#
_cell.length_a   1.000
_cell.length_b   1.000
_cell.length_c   1.000
_cell.angle_alpha   90.00
_cell.angle_beta   90.00
_cell.angle_gamma   90.00
#
_symmetry.space_group_name_H-M   'P 1'
#
loop_
_entity.id
_entity.type
_entity.pdbx_description
1 polymer ?
#
loop_
_entity_poly.entity_id
_entity_poly.type
_entity_poly.pdbx_seq_one_letter_code
_entity_poly.pdbx_strand_id
1 'polypeptide(L)'
;MRIANRRAMEYSPEFKDKYRWRSGIEATFSEMDKKTGVKRLRVRGLPAVAYFTRLKAIAVNLFRATAVRKALGLSGEALAAAKSGIRHAIFVFKEQFLKNMGRLASIFTLATDEHRYELKSAA
;
A
#
# COMPACT_ATOMS: atom_id res chain seq x y z
N MET A 1 -20.80 -46.05 -14.34
CA MET A 1 -21.98 -45.30 -13.89
C MET A 1 -21.80 -44.53 -12.57
N ARG A 2 -21.11 -45.04 -11.53
CA ARG A 2 -20.99 -44.40 -10.20
C ARG A 2 -20.51 -42.93 -10.19
N ILE A 3 -19.49 -42.59 -10.99
CA ILE A 3 -18.92 -41.23 -11.03
C ILE A 3 -19.88 -40.23 -11.69
N ALA A 4 -20.59 -40.64 -12.74
CA ALA A 4 -21.56 -39.80 -13.42
C ALA A 4 -22.72 -39.43 -12.49
N ASN A 5 -23.22 -40.40 -11.72
CA ASN A 5 -24.29 -40.18 -10.74
C ASN A 5 -23.82 -39.24 -9.60
N ARG A 6 -22.58 -39.38 -9.12
CA ARG A 6 -22.01 -38.46 -8.13
C ARG A 6 -21.90 -37.03 -8.70
N ARG A 7 -21.41 -36.87 -9.92
CA ARG A 7 -21.33 -35.53 -10.55
C ARG A 7 -22.72 -34.92 -10.72
N ALA A 8 -23.71 -35.69 -11.18
CA ALA A 8 -25.09 -35.21 -11.30
C ALA A 8 -25.63 -34.70 -9.95
N MET A 9 -25.34 -35.42 -8.85
CA MET A 9 -25.67 -34.99 -7.49
C MET A 9 -24.90 -33.73 -7.06
N GLU A 10 -23.59 -33.64 -7.33
CA GLU A 10 -22.77 -32.47 -6.99
C GLU A 10 -23.21 -31.20 -7.74
N TYR A 11 -23.80 -31.36 -8.93
CA TYR A 11 -24.35 -30.27 -9.72
C TYR A 11 -25.70 -29.75 -9.21
N SER A 12 -26.39 -30.51 -8.34
CA SER A 12 -27.69 -30.13 -7.80
C SER A 12 -27.61 -28.84 -6.97
N PRO A 13 -28.65 -27.97 -7.02
CA PRO A 13 -28.68 -26.75 -6.22
C PRO A 13 -28.57 -27.01 -4.70
N GLU A 14 -29.20 -28.08 -4.21
CA GLU A 14 -29.21 -28.47 -2.79
C GLU A 14 -27.82 -28.87 -2.33
N PHE A 15 -27.10 -29.63 -3.16
CA PHE A 15 -25.71 -29.99 -2.87
C PHE A 15 -24.84 -28.74 -2.83
N LYS A 16 -24.96 -27.85 -3.83
CA LYS A 16 -24.17 -26.61 -3.90
C LYS A 16 -24.42 -25.71 -2.71
N ASP A 17 -25.67 -25.49 -2.31
CA ASP A 17 -25.96 -24.62 -1.17
C ASP A 17 -25.42 -25.19 0.14
N LYS A 18 -25.57 -26.51 0.35
CA LYS A 18 -24.99 -27.21 1.50
C LYS A 18 -23.45 -27.15 1.51
N TYR A 19 -22.81 -27.29 0.35
CA TYR A 19 -21.35 -27.41 0.25
C TYR A 19 -20.63 -26.06 0.09
N ARG A 20 -21.36 -24.97 -0.19
CA ARG A 20 -20.84 -23.60 -0.40
C ARG A 20 -19.96 -23.09 0.73
N TRP A 21 -20.35 -23.31 1.97
CA TRP A 21 -19.60 -22.83 3.14
C TRP A 21 -18.25 -23.54 3.27
N ARG A 22 -18.26 -24.87 3.11
CA ARG A 22 -17.06 -25.69 3.19
C ARG A 22 -16.08 -25.36 2.06
N SER A 23 -16.59 -25.27 0.82
CA SER A 23 -15.77 -24.89 -0.33
C SER A 23 -15.22 -23.46 -0.22
N GLY A 24 -15.98 -22.53 0.37
CA GLY A 24 -15.50 -21.16 0.64
C GLY A 24 -14.32 -21.09 1.62
N ILE A 25 -14.37 -21.91 2.68
CA ILE A 25 -13.26 -22.02 3.65
C ILE A 25 -12.03 -22.64 2.96
N GLU A 26 -12.21 -23.75 2.24
CA GLU A 26 -11.13 -24.43 1.52
C GLU A 26 -10.47 -23.50 0.48
N ALA A 27 -11.28 -22.75 -0.26
CA ALA A 27 -10.80 -21.77 -1.23
C ALA A 27 -9.98 -20.67 -0.54
N THR A 28 -10.42 -20.18 0.62
CA THR A 28 -9.70 -19.15 1.39
C THR A 28 -8.35 -19.64 1.87
N PHE A 29 -8.26 -20.87 2.41
CA PHE A 29 -6.97 -21.45 2.80
C PHE A 29 -6.06 -21.70 1.60
N SER A 30 -6.60 -22.14 0.46
CA SER A 30 -5.84 -22.32 -0.78
C SER A 30 -5.28 -20.99 -1.31
N GLU A 31 -6.10 -19.93 -1.31
CA GLU A 31 -5.69 -18.59 -1.71
C GLU A 31 -4.61 -18.05 -0.77
N MET A 32 -4.81 -18.17 0.55
CA MET A 32 -3.83 -17.76 1.55
C MET A 32 -2.49 -18.45 1.34
N ASP A 33 -2.49 -19.76 1.08
CA ASP A 33 -1.27 -20.51 0.81
C ASP A 33 -0.58 -20.05 -0.49
N LYS A 34 -1.33 -19.89 -1.59
CA LYS A 34 -0.78 -19.45 -2.89
C LYS A 34 -0.26 -18.02 -2.87
N LYS A 35 -0.97 -17.10 -2.21
CA LYS A 35 -0.65 -15.66 -2.20
C LYS A 35 0.39 -15.29 -1.16
N THR A 36 0.38 -15.96 0.00
CA THR A 36 1.20 -15.56 1.14
C THR A 36 2.20 -16.64 1.58
N GLY A 37 2.11 -17.87 1.07
CA GLY A 37 2.97 -18.99 1.48
C GLY A 37 2.77 -19.36 2.94
N VAL A 38 1.54 -19.36 3.46
CA VAL A 38 1.26 -19.62 4.88
C VAL A 38 1.75 -20.99 5.35
N LYS A 39 1.75 -22.01 4.48
CA LYS A 39 2.25 -23.35 4.84
C LYS A 39 3.79 -23.44 4.89
N ARG A 40 4.50 -22.40 4.48
CA ARG A 40 5.98 -22.34 4.44
C ARG A 40 6.53 -21.28 5.41
N LEU A 41 5.81 -21.02 6.51
CA LEU A 41 6.26 -20.10 7.56
C LEU A 41 7.53 -20.61 8.24
N ARG A 42 8.54 -19.75 8.34
CA ARG A 42 9.83 -20.02 8.99
C ARG A 42 9.92 -19.30 10.33
N VAL A 43 8.95 -19.54 11.21
CA VAL A 43 8.91 -18.97 12.57
C VAL A 43 8.78 -20.10 13.58
N ARG A 44 9.42 -19.96 14.75
CA ARG A 44 9.39 -20.96 15.82
C ARG A 44 8.35 -20.57 16.87
N GLY A 45 7.67 -21.58 17.41
CA GLY A 45 6.65 -21.43 18.47
C GLY A 45 5.24 -21.17 17.94
N LEU A 46 4.26 -21.85 18.53
CA LEU A 46 2.84 -21.75 18.14
C LEU A 46 2.27 -20.32 18.24
N PRO A 47 2.60 -19.50 19.27
CA PRO A 47 2.11 -18.12 19.33
C PRO A 47 2.55 -17.26 18.14
N ALA A 48 3.82 -17.38 17.74
CA ALA A 48 4.34 -16.66 16.58
C ALA A 48 3.69 -17.14 15.28
N VAL A 49 3.55 -18.46 15.09
CA VAL A 49 2.85 -19.03 13.93
C VAL A 49 1.42 -18.51 13.83
N ALA A 50 0.68 -18.48 14.95
CA ALA A 50 -0.70 -17.99 14.99
C ALA A 50 -0.79 -16.50 14.62
N TYR A 51 0.12 -15.68 15.16
CA TYR A 51 0.21 -14.25 14.84
C TYR A 51 0.45 -14.01 13.34
N PHE A 52 1.47 -14.65 12.77
CA PHE A 52 1.78 -14.52 11.34
C PHE A 52 0.65 -15.04 10.45
N THR A 53 -0.01 -16.13 10.85
CA THR A 53 -1.17 -16.67 10.13
C THR A 53 -2.32 -15.67 10.11
N ARG A 54 -2.58 -14.98 11.24
CA ARG A 54 -3.59 -13.91 11.31
C ARG A 54 -3.26 -12.76 10.36
N LEU A 55 -2.01 -12.29 10.35
CA LEU A 55 -1.58 -11.24 9.41
C LEU A 55 -1.74 -11.66 7.95
N LYS A 56 -1.42 -12.92 7.63
CA LYS A 56 -1.60 -13.48 6.28
C LYS A 56 -3.08 -13.57 5.89
N ALA A 57 -3.97 -13.89 6.81
CA ALA A 57 -5.41 -13.85 6.57
C ALA A 57 -5.92 -12.42 6.30
N ILE A 58 -5.44 -11.43 7.06
CA ILE A 58 -5.73 -10.01 6.82
C ILE A 58 -5.25 -9.59 5.43
N ALA A 59 -4.05 -10.02 5.02
CA ALA A 59 -3.51 -9.72 3.69
C ALA A 59 -4.41 -10.28 2.56
N VAL A 60 -4.97 -11.49 2.72
CA VAL A 60 -5.94 -12.06 1.75
C VAL A 60 -7.19 -11.18 1.65
N ASN A 61 -7.73 -10.71 2.78
CA ASN A 61 -8.87 -9.79 2.76
C ASN A 61 -8.54 -8.48 2.04
N LEU A 62 -7.32 -7.95 2.20
CA LEU A 62 -6.85 -6.77 1.47
C LEU A 62 -6.73 -7.02 -0.04
N PHE A 63 -6.23 -8.19 -0.46
CA PHE A 63 -6.18 -8.54 -1.89
C PHE A 63 -7.58 -8.63 -2.51
N ARG A 64 -8.55 -9.18 -1.78
CA ARG A 64 -9.95 -9.23 -2.25
C ARG A 64 -10.57 -7.84 -2.33
N ALA A 65 -10.38 -7.00 -1.31
CA ALA A 65 -10.87 -5.63 -1.31
C ALA A 65 -10.27 -4.80 -2.46
N THR A 66 -8.98 -4.96 -2.74
CA THR A 66 -8.33 -4.28 -3.87
C THR A 66 -8.83 -4.78 -5.22
N ALA A 67 -9.09 -6.08 -5.38
CA ALA A 67 -9.71 -6.64 -6.58
C ALA A 67 -11.13 -6.08 -6.81
N VAL A 68 -11.96 -6.01 -5.77
CA VAL A 68 -13.31 -5.41 -5.83
C VAL A 68 -13.22 -3.92 -6.18
N ARG A 69 -12.35 -3.15 -5.52
CA ARG A 69 -12.15 -1.74 -5.84
C ARG A 69 -11.73 -1.52 -7.29
N LYS A 70 -10.86 -2.38 -7.83
CA LYS A 70 -10.44 -2.33 -9.23
C LYS A 70 -11.61 -2.66 -10.17
N ALA A 71 -12.42 -3.67 -9.85
CA ALA A 71 -13.60 -4.03 -10.64
C ALA A 71 -14.66 -2.90 -10.66
N LEU A 72 -14.78 -2.16 -9.55
CA LEU A 72 -15.64 -0.97 -9.46
C LEU A 72 -15.04 0.28 -10.12
N GLY A 73 -13.81 0.22 -10.68
CA GLY A 73 -13.15 1.37 -11.30
C GLY A 73 -12.56 2.40 -10.32
N LEU A 74 -12.65 2.16 -9.00
CA LEU A 74 -12.23 3.08 -7.93
C LEU A 74 -10.71 3.11 -7.68
N SER A 75 -9.91 2.51 -8.58
CA SER A 75 -8.46 2.41 -8.43
C SER A 75 -7.73 3.71 -8.80
N GLY A 76 -8.33 4.55 -9.63
CA GLY A 76 -7.71 5.79 -10.11
C GLY A 76 -7.73 6.92 -9.08
N GLU A 77 -8.83 7.07 -8.35
CA GLU A 77 -9.10 8.25 -7.52
C GLU A 77 -8.17 8.36 -6.31
N ALA A 78 -8.03 7.29 -5.53
CA ALA A 78 -7.16 7.30 -4.34
C ALA A 78 -5.68 7.46 -4.70
N LEU A 79 -5.24 6.83 -5.80
CA LEU A 79 -3.87 6.97 -6.29
C LEU A 79 -3.61 8.37 -6.85
N ALA A 80 -4.59 8.95 -7.54
CA ALA A 80 -4.51 10.33 -8.05
C ALA A 80 -4.45 11.35 -6.90
N ALA A 81 -5.28 11.18 -5.87
CA ALA A 81 -5.26 11.99 -4.66
C ALA A 81 -3.90 11.90 -3.93
N ALA A 82 -3.37 10.69 -3.74
CA ALA A 82 -2.05 10.50 -3.13
C ALA A 82 -0.92 11.14 -3.95
N LYS A 83 -0.93 10.97 -5.28
CA LYS A 83 0.02 11.63 -6.19
C LYS A 83 -0.10 13.16 -6.16
N SER A 84 -1.31 13.69 -5.96
CA SER A 84 -1.54 15.13 -5.80
C SER A 84 -0.91 15.64 -4.50
N GLY A 85 -1.13 14.94 -3.37
CA GLY A 85 -0.54 15.28 -2.08
C GLY A 85 0.99 15.27 -2.08
N ILE A 86 1.61 14.26 -2.70
CA ILE A 86 3.07 14.18 -2.81
C ILE A 86 3.63 15.32 -3.68
N ARG A 87 2.99 15.63 -4.81
CA ARG A 87 3.39 16.77 -5.65
C ARG A 87 3.28 18.09 -4.89
N HIS A 88 2.22 18.26 -4.12
CA HIS A 88 2.03 19.46 -3.30
C HIS A 88 3.12 19.58 -2.22
N ALA A 89 3.46 18.50 -1.51
CA ALA A 89 4.52 18.50 -0.51
C ALA A 89 5.90 18.86 -1.12
N ILE A 90 6.23 18.27 -2.29
CA ILE A 90 7.46 18.60 -3.02
C ILE A 90 7.47 20.07 -3.44
N PHE A 91 6.34 20.57 -3.95
CA PHE A 91 6.21 21.97 -4.37
C PHE A 91 6.41 22.93 -3.19
N VAL A 92 5.74 22.68 -2.06
CA VAL A 92 5.87 23.49 -0.84
C VAL A 92 7.31 23.49 -0.33
N PHE A 93 7.97 22.33 -0.30
CA PHE A 93 9.36 22.23 0.11
C PHE A 93 10.28 23.02 -0.82
N LYS A 94 10.15 22.84 -2.14
CA LYS A 94 10.93 23.57 -3.15
C LYS A 94 10.77 25.09 -2.97
N GLU A 95 9.53 25.58 -2.85
CA GLU A 95 9.22 27.00 -2.69
C GLU A 95 9.80 27.56 -1.39
N GLN A 96 9.64 26.85 -0.27
CA GLN A 96 10.14 27.31 1.02
C GLN A 96 11.68 27.33 1.05
N PHE A 97 12.32 26.31 0.48
CA PHE A 97 13.77 26.21 0.39
C PHE A 97 14.36 27.34 -0.47
N LEU A 98 13.80 27.57 -1.67
CA LEU A 98 14.27 28.63 -2.57
C LEU A 98 14.06 30.03 -1.99
N LYS A 99 12.91 30.30 -1.37
CA LYS A 99 12.64 31.58 -0.70
C LYS A 99 13.64 31.85 0.42
N ASN A 100 13.90 30.85 1.27
CA ASN A 100 14.85 30.98 2.37
C ASN A 100 16.28 31.16 1.86
N MET A 101 16.68 30.45 0.80
CA MET A 101 17.98 30.62 0.16
C MET A 101 18.16 32.01 -0.45
N GLY A 102 17.14 32.53 -1.14
CA GLY A 102 17.18 33.90 -1.68
C GLY A 102 17.30 34.96 -0.57
N ARG A 103 16.62 34.76 0.56
CA ARG A 103 16.73 35.65 1.72
C ARG A 103 18.13 35.63 2.33
N LEU A 104 18.74 34.45 2.48
CA LEU A 104 20.13 34.32 2.93
C LEU A 104 21.09 34.99 1.95
N ALA A 105 20.95 34.74 0.65
CA ALA A 105 21.77 35.38 -0.38
C ALA A 105 21.65 36.91 -0.33
N SER A 106 20.46 37.47 -0.09
CA SER A 106 20.27 38.92 0.06
C SER A 106 20.97 39.50 1.30
N ILE A 107 21.02 38.76 2.40
CA ILE A 107 21.72 39.18 3.63
C ILE A 107 23.24 39.13 3.42
N PHE A 108 23.75 38.04 2.83
CA PHE A 108 25.18 37.90 2.56
C PHE A 108 25.67 38.91 1.51
N THR A 109 24.88 39.24 0.50
CA THR A 109 25.23 40.27 -0.49
C THR A 109 25.25 41.68 0.12
N LEU A 110 24.30 42.02 0.99
CA LEU A 110 24.30 43.30 1.73
C LEU A 110 25.53 43.42 2.66
N ALA A 111 25.87 42.34 3.38
CA ALA A 111 27.04 42.30 4.25
C ALA A 111 28.38 42.46 3.50
N THR A 112 28.47 41.96 2.26
CA THR A 112 29.66 42.17 1.43
C THR A 112 29.77 43.57 0.85
N ASP A 113 28.66 44.29 0.72
CA ASP A 113 28.65 45.65 0.18
C ASP A 113 29.02 46.66 1.28
N GLU A 114 28.50 46.54 2.50
CA GLU A 114 28.89 47.39 3.65
C GLU A 114 30.41 47.34 3.92
N HIS A 115 31.00 46.13 3.94
CA HIS A 115 32.44 45.97 4.11
C HIS A 115 33.27 46.61 2.98
N ARG A 116 32.73 46.67 1.76
CA ARG A 116 33.40 47.28 0.60
C ARG A 116 33.39 48.81 0.67
N TYR A 117 32.37 49.42 1.28
CA TYR A 117 32.30 50.87 1.47
C TYR A 117 33.22 51.33 2.61
N GLU A 118 33.26 50.61 3.75
CA GLU A 118 34.12 50.98 4.88
C GLU A 118 35.62 50.96 4.53
N LEU A 119 36.06 49.97 3.74
CA LEU A 119 37.45 49.87 3.27
C LEU A 119 37.85 51.00 2.30
N LYS A 120 36.88 51.60 1.60
CA LYS A 120 37.12 52.73 0.69
C LYS A 120 37.09 54.09 1.39
N SER A 121 36.44 54.21 2.55
CA SER A 121 36.40 55.43 3.35
C SER A 121 37.57 55.58 4.34
N ALA A 122 38.35 54.51 4.55
CA ALA A 122 39.49 54.47 5.47
C ALA A 122 40.87 54.64 4.78
N ALA A 123 40.89 54.92 3.47
CA ALA A 123 42.09 55.20 2.66
C ALA A 123 42.04 56.64 2.11
#